data_AF-A0A950N624-F1
#
_entry.id   AF-A0A950N624-F1
#
_cell.length_a   1.000
_cell.length_b   1.000
_cell.length_c   1.000
_cell.angle_alpha   90.00
_cell.angle_beta   90.00
_cell.angle_gamma   90.00
#
_symmetry.space_group_name_H-M   'P 1'
#
loop_
_entity.id
_entity.type
_entity.pdbx_description
1 polymer ?
#
loop_
_entity_poly.entity_id
_entity_poly.type
_entity_poly.pdbx_seq_one_letter_code
_entity_poly.pdbx_strand_id
1 'polypeptide(L)'
;MSILGKIFTKGKKGLTDLGLEEIRVEEKRLEIRENQHLRQIDKYDKLREEVFHQGAKNKSPARRRIYARRFGDYSQRISMIERELTRVVKELMTLTRVRGILERQRQVPTQNILARMKEADLVKLSTLLEDDKISEEVYLQKLDTLLGVVNDPAYESSDIGNEGMEVLKTWEQMDEGELEFGEGLKEAVGREKAGGQKEAKEPEKEAGDAEPA
;
A
#
# COMPACT_ATOMS: atom_id res chain seq x y z
N MET A 1 -4.06 -17.87 -6.89
CA MET A 1 -2.81 -18.64 -6.61
C MET A 1 -1.70 -17.65 -6.38
N SER A 2 -1.27 -17.49 -5.12
CA SER A 2 -0.23 -16.54 -4.70
C SER A 2 1.12 -16.81 -5.33
N ILE A 3 1.84 -15.74 -5.66
CA ILE A 3 3.23 -15.84 -6.11
C ILE A 3 4.10 -16.45 -5.02
N LEU A 4 3.82 -16.14 -3.76
CA LEU A 4 4.53 -16.71 -2.63
C LEU A 4 4.13 -18.17 -2.38
N GLY A 5 2.90 -18.57 -2.73
CA GLY A 5 2.55 -19.99 -2.86
C GLY A 5 3.44 -20.72 -3.87
N LYS A 6 3.74 -20.13 -5.03
CA LYS A 6 4.64 -20.74 -6.04
C LYS A 6 6.13 -20.67 -5.65
N ILE A 7 6.53 -19.68 -4.87
CA ILE A 7 7.90 -19.52 -4.35
C ILE A 7 8.14 -20.43 -3.12
N PHE A 8 7.08 -20.79 -2.36
CA PHE A 8 7.20 -21.55 -1.10
C PHE A 8 6.65 -22.98 -1.15
N THR A 9 5.86 -23.40 -2.14
CA THR A 9 5.44 -24.82 -2.23
C THR A 9 6.48 -25.66 -2.99
N LYS A 10 7.21 -26.48 -2.23
CA LYS A 10 7.98 -27.69 -2.65
C LYS A 10 8.42 -27.72 -4.13
N GLY A 11 9.52 -27.03 -4.43
CA GLY A 11 10.30 -27.33 -5.63
C GLY A 11 11.04 -26.15 -6.28
N LYS A 12 12.24 -25.89 -5.77
CA LYS A 12 13.46 -25.41 -6.49
C LYS A 12 13.87 -23.93 -6.53
N LYS A 13 13.11 -22.94 -6.04
CA LYS A 13 13.68 -21.59 -5.80
C LYS A 13 12.97 -20.88 -4.64
N GLY A 14 13.68 -20.63 -3.55
CA GLY A 14 13.20 -19.78 -2.46
C GLY A 14 13.26 -18.29 -2.82
N LEU A 15 12.71 -17.43 -1.96
CA LEU A 15 12.80 -15.96 -2.09
C LEU A 15 14.27 -15.48 -2.22
N THR A 16 15.21 -16.26 -1.67
CA THR A 16 16.67 -16.07 -1.72
C THR A 16 17.31 -16.46 -3.04
N ASP A 17 16.62 -17.24 -3.88
CA ASP A 17 17.16 -17.85 -5.10
C ASP A 17 16.70 -17.10 -6.37
N LEU A 18 15.89 -16.06 -6.20
CA LEU A 18 15.40 -15.21 -7.28
C LEU A 18 16.48 -14.19 -7.68
N GLY A 19 16.78 -14.13 -8.97
CA GLY A 19 17.64 -13.09 -9.53
C GLY A 19 16.95 -11.72 -9.52
N LEU A 20 17.74 -10.65 -9.54
CA LEU A 20 17.22 -9.26 -9.59
C LEU A 20 16.22 -9.03 -10.74
N GLU A 21 16.55 -9.57 -11.92
CA GLU A 21 15.69 -9.46 -13.10
C GLU A 21 14.43 -10.32 -12.98
N GLU A 22 14.48 -11.47 -12.31
CA GLU A 22 13.29 -12.28 -12.03
C GLU A 22 12.33 -11.52 -11.10
N ILE A 23 12.88 -10.81 -10.09
CA ILE A 23 12.09 -9.97 -9.18
C ILE A 23 11.42 -8.82 -9.94
N ARG A 24 12.15 -8.10 -10.79
CA ARG A 24 11.60 -6.99 -11.59
C ARG A 24 10.48 -7.44 -12.54
N VAL A 25 10.62 -8.61 -13.14
CA VAL A 25 9.58 -9.19 -14.01
C VAL A 25 8.32 -9.51 -13.19
N GLU A 26 8.47 -10.09 -12.00
CA GLU A 26 7.32 -10.42 -11.15
C GLU A 26 6.68 -9.17 -10.53
N GLU A 27 7.44 -8.13 -10.16
CA GLU A 27 6.88 -6.83 -9.76
C GLU A 27 5.98 -6.27 -10.85
N LYS A 28 6.49 -6.16 -12.09
CA LYS A 28 5.70 -5.68 -13.22
C LYS A 28 4.44 -6.52 -13.46
N ARG A 29 4.51 -7.82 -13.23
CA ARG A 29 3.35 -8.70 -13.34
C ARG A 29 2.33 -8.44 -12.23
N LEU A 30 2.78 -8.17 -11.01
CA LEU A 30 1.92 -7.82 -9.89
C LEU A 30 1.27 -6.46 -10.08
N GLU A 31 2.00 -5.44 -10.55
CA GLU A 31 1.45 -4.12 -10.93
C GLU A 31 0.33 -4.26 -11.98
N ILE A 32 0.53 -5.12 -12.99
CA ILE A 32 -0.52 -5.38 -13.99
C ILE A 32 -1.76 -6.01 -13.31
N ARG A 33 -1.56 -6.93 -12.36
CA ARG A 33 -2.66 -7.60 -11.66
C ARG A 33 -3.39 -6.66 -10.70
N GLU A 34 -2.67 -5.84 -9.95
CA GLU A 34 -3.20 -4.76 -9.12
C GLU A 34 -4.13 -3.86 -9.95
N ASN A 35 -3.62 -3.35 -11.08
CA ASN A 35 -4.41 -2.54 -12.01
C ASN A 35 -5.64 -3.27 -12.57
N GLN A 36 -5.55 -4.59 -12.77
CA GLN A 36 -6.71 -5.39 -13.19
C GLN A 36 -7.76 -5.48 -12.08
N HIS A 37 -7.36 -5.69 -10.83
CA HIS A 37 -8.28 -5.73 -9.69
C HIS A 37 -8.95 -4.37 -9.47
N LEU A 38 -8.21 -3.27 -9.54
CA LEU A 38 -8.78 -1.91 -9.46
C LEU A 38 -9.86 -1.68 -10.53
N ARG A 39 -9.56 -2.01 -11.80
CA ARG A 39 -10.55 -1.90 -12.89
C ARG A 39 -11.77 -2.79 -12.69
N GLN A 40 -11.61 -3.95 -12.07
CA GLN A 40 -12.72 -4.84 -11.76
C GLN A 40 -13.60 -4.28 -10.64
N ILE A 41 -12.99 -3.71 -9.59
CA ILE A 41 -13.70 -3.00 -8.52
C ILE A 41 -14.53 -1.87 -9.14
N ASP A 42 -13.93 -0.96 -9.91
CA ASP A 42 -14.63 0.14 -10.58
C ASP A 42 -15.82 -0.33 -11.42
N LYS A 43 -15.63 -1.43 -12.16
CA LYS A 43 -16.68 -2.02 -13.00
C LYS A 43 -17.85 -2.51 -12.15
N TYR A 44 -17.57 -3.29 -11.10
CA TYR A 44 -18.64 -3.83 -10.26
C TYR A 44 -19.30 -2.76 -9.40
N ASP A 45 -18.58 -1.71 -9.06
CA ASP A 45 -19.13 -0.60 -8.31
C ASP A 45 -20.15 0.19 -9.14
N LYS A 46 -19.81 0.53 -10.39
CA LYS A 46 -20.77 1.13 -11.34
C LYS A 46 -22.02 0.27 -11.55
N LEU A 47 -21.86 -1.05 -11.65
CA LEU A 47 -22.99 -1.98 -11.77
C LEU A 47 -23.83 -2.03 -10.48
N ARG A 48 -23.19 -1.96 -9.32
CA ARG A 48 -23.84 -1.91 -8.00
C ARG A 48 -24.67 -0.64 -7.86
N GLU A 49 -24.10 0.52 -8.20
CA GLU A 49 -24.80 1.80 -8.24
C GLU A 49 -25.99 1.76 -9.22
N GLU A 50 -25.79 1.24 -10.43
CA GLU A 50 -26.87 1.16 -11.42
C GLU A 50 -28.05 0.32 -10.90
N VAL A 51 -27.78 -0.84 -10.31
CA VAL A 51 -28.81 -1.71 -9.72
C VAL A 51 -29.53 -1.02 -8.57
N PHE A 52 -28.80 -0.25 -7.75
CA PHE A 52 -29.40 0.54 -6.68
C PHE A 52 -30.38 1.58 -7.23
N HIS A 53 -29.97 2.37 -8.23
CA HIS A 53 -30.82 3.36 -8.89
C HIS A 53 -32.06 2.72 -9.55
N GLN A 54 -31.89 1.56 -10.20
CA GLN A 54 -33.02 0.80 -10.77
C GLN A 54 -33.99 0.33 -9.68
N GLY A 55 -33.48 -0.18 -8.57
CA GLY A 55 -34.28 -0.59 -7.40
C GLY A 55 -35.07 0.58 -6.80
N ALA A 56 -34.44 1.74 -6.66
CA ALA A 56 -35.05 2.96 -6.12
C ALA A 56 -36.19 3.48 -7.01
N LYS A 57 -35.99 3.52 -8.33
CA LYS A 57 -37.00 3.99 -9.30
C LYS A 57 -38.18 3.03 -9.45
N ASN A 58 -37.97 1.74 -9.23
CA ASN A 58 -39.01 0.73 -9.43
C ASN A 58 -39.99 0.71 -8.24
N LYS A 59 -41.30 0.60 -8.49
CA LYS A 59 -42.33 0.52 -7.43
C LYS A 59 -42.76 -0.91 -7.09
N SER A 60 -42.40 -1.91 -7.92
CA SER A 60 -42.80 -3.30 -7.72
C SER A 60 -41.96 -3.97 -6.61
N PRO A 61 -42.57 -4.48 -5.53
CA PRO A 61 -41.84 -5.17 -4.45
C PRO A 61 -41.07 -6.40 -4.93
N ALA A 62 -41.64 -7.16 -5.88
CA ALA A 62 -40.98 -8.34 -6.45
C ALA A 62 -39.71 -7.96 -7.22
N ARG A 63 -39.75 -6.89 -8.03
CA ARG A 63 -38.57 -6.40 -8.76
C ARG A 63 -37.52 -5.83 -7.82
N ARG A 64 -37.92 -5.05 -6.80
CA ARG A 64 -37.00 -4.55 -5.76
C ARG A 64 -36.23 -5.67 -5.07
N ARG A 65 -36.87 -6.79 -4.74
CA ARG A 65 -36.19 -7.96 -4.15
C ARG A 65 -35.12 -8.53 -5.08
N ILE A 66 -35.36 -8.56 -6.40
CA ILE A 66 -34.36 -9.03 -7.37
C ILE A 66 -33.17 -8.06 -7.43
N TYR A 67 -33.42 -6.74 -7.48
CA TYR A 67 -32.35 -5.74 -7.47
C TYR A 67 -31.54 -5.77 -6.18
N ALA A 68 -32.19 -5.92 -5.02
CA ALA A 68 -31.49 -6.06 -3.74
C ALA A 68 -30.56 -7.29 -3.71
N ARG A 69 -30.98 -8.42 -4.27
CA ARG A 69 -30.12 -9.61 -4.40
C ARG A 69 -28.91 -9.32 -5.29
N ARG A 70 -29.12 -8.73 -6.47
CA ARG A 70 -28.02 -8.37 -7.40
C ARG A 70 -27.04 -7.38 -6.78
N PHE A 71 -27.54 -6.41 -6.01
CA PHE A 71 -26.70 -5.47 -5.26
C PHE A 71 -25.82 -6.21 -4.25
N GLY A 72 -26.40 -7.18 -3.52
CA GLY A 72 -25.64 -8.06 -2.62
C GLY A 72 -24.58 -8.87 -3.36
N ASP A 73 -24.93 -9.46 -4.51
CA ASP A 73 -24.00 -10.24 -5.33
C ASP A 73 -22.80 -9.40 -5.81
N TYR A 74 -23.03 -8.16 -6.25
CA TYR A 74 -21.95 -7.25 -6.65
C TYR A 74 -21.11 -6.78 -5.47
N SER A 75 -21.73 -6.46 -4.33
CA SER A 75 -21.00 -6.09 -3.11
C SER A 75 -20.09 -7.23 -2.63
N GLN A 76 -20.57 -8.47 -2.69
CA GLN A 76 -19.76 -9.64 -2.35
C GLN A 76 -18.59 -9.82 -3.32
N ARG A 77 -18.78 -9.59 -4.63
CA ARG A 77 -17.70 -9.66 -5.62
C ARG A 77 -16.65 -8.58 -5.38
N ILE A 78 -17.05 -7.35 -5.10
CA ILE A 78 -16.13 -6.25 -4.76
C ILE A 78 -15.28 -6.67 -3.56
N SER A 79 -15.91 -7.12 -2.46
CA SER A 79 -15.20 -7.59 -1.26
C SER A 79 -14.26 -8.78 -1.50
N MET A 80 -14.55 -9.66 -2.45
CA MET A 80 -13.62 -10.73 -2.85
C MET A 80 -12.41 -10.17 -3.60
N ILE A 81 -12.63 -9.25 -4.53
CA ILE A 81 -11.57 -8.63 -5.33
C ILE A 81 -10.69 -7.73 -4.45
N GLU A 82 -11.26 -6.98 -3.51
CA GLU A 82 -10.51 -6.17 -2.53
C GLU A 82 -9.55 -7.02 -1.71
N ARG A 83 -9.99 -8.19 -1.23
CA ARG A 83 -9.11 -9.13 -0.52
C ARG A 83 -7.98 -9.66 -1.40
N GLU A 84 -8.25 -9.93 -2.68
CA GLU A 84 -7.20 -10.31 -3.63
C GLU A 84 -6.24 -9.14 -3.92
N LEU A 85 -6.77 -7.91 -4.02
CA LEU A 85 -5.99 -6.70 -4.21
C LEU A 85 -5.05 -6.47 -3.02
N THR A 86 -5.53 -6.48 -1.78
CA THR A 86 -4.70 -6.36 -0.58
C THR A 86 -3.57 -7.39 -0.55
N ARG A 87 -3.86 -8.64 -0.96
CA ARG A 87 -2.84 -9.67 -1.06
C ARG A 87 -1.79 -9.33 -2.12
N VAL A 88 -2.20 -8.86 -3.30
CA VAL A 88 -1.30 -8.46 -4.39
C VAL A 88 -0.43 -7.28 -3.98
N VAL A 89 -0.99 -6.28 -3.30
CA VAL A 89 -0.24 -5.12 -2.79
C VAL A 89 0.82 -5.57 -1.79
N LYS A 90 0.48 -6.41 -0.81
CA LYS A 90 1.47 -6.97 0.13
C LYS A 90 2.56 -7.81 -0.56
N GLU A 91 2.21 -8.58 -1.60
CA GLU A 91 3.18 -9.30 -2.43
C GLU A 91 4.15 -8.31 -3.13
N LEU A 92 3.63 -7.22 -3.69
CA LEU A 92 4.43 -6.18 -4.35
C LEU A 92 5.37 -5.48 -3.37
N MET A 93 4.89 -5.12 -2.19
CA MET A 93 5.68 -4.51 -1.12
C MET A 93 6.84 -5.43 -0.71
N THR A 94 6.56 -6.73 -0.59
CA THR A 94 7.56 -7.74 -0.27
C THR A 94 8.66 -7.81 -1.33
N LEU A 95 8.28 -7.90 -2.61
CA LEU A 95 9.25 -7.95 -3.70
C LEU A 95 10.09 -6.67 -3.78
N THR A 96 9.46 -5.51 -3.63
CA THR A 96 10.15 -4.21 -3.61
C THR A 96 11.22 -4.15 -2.52
N ARG A 97 10.88 -4.62 -1.30
CA ARG A 97 11.82 -4.65 -0.16
C ARG A 97 12.97 -5.64 -0.41
N VAL A 98 12.67 -6.84 -0.91
CA VAL A 98 13.69 -7.85 -1.25
C VAL A 98 14.62 -7.36 -2.36
N ARG A 99 14.07 -6.71 -3.40
CA ARG A 99 14.85 -6.07 -4.47
C ARG A 99 15.83 -5.06 -3.89
N GLY A 100 15.36 -4.14 -3.04
CA GLY A 100 16.21 -3.15 -2.41
C GLY A 100 17.34 -3.76 -1.56
N ILE A 101 17.09 -4.86 -0.86
CA ILE A 101 18.14 -5.60 -0.15
C ILE A 101 19.19 -6.13 -1.13
N LEU A 102 18.76 -6.79 -2.22
CA LEU A 102 19.66 -7.38 -3.22
C LEU A 102 20.47 -6.32 -3.99
N GLU A 103 19.87 -5.19 -4.34
CA GLU A 103 20.57 -4.08 -5.02
C GLU A 103 21.70 -3.53 -4.14
N ARG A 104 21.47 -3.40 -2.82
CA ARG A 104 22.50 -2.99 -1.86
C ARG A 104 23.60 -4.01 -1.65
N GLN A 105 23.27 -5.29 -1.56
CA GLN A 105 24.29 -6.36 -1.45
C GLN A 105 25.26 -6.35 -2.65
N ARG A 106 24.80 -5.92 -3.83
CA ARG A 106 25.67 -5.75 -5.00
C ARG A 106 26.61 -4.54 -4.89
N GLN A 107 26.21 -3.49 -4.17
CA GLN A 107 26.97 -2.25 -4.01
C GLN A 107 27.94 -2.30 -2.81
N VAL A 108 27.55 -2.97 -1.72
CA VAL A 108 28.35 -3.11 -0.51
C VAL A 108 28.36 -4.59 -0.10
N PRO A 109 29.53 -5.23 0.11
CA PRO A 109 29.64 -6.61 0.57
C PRO A 109 29.27 -6.69 2.05
N THR A 110 27.98 -6.52 2.34
CA THR A 110 27.35 -6.74 3.64
C THR A 110 26.90 -8.19 3.75
N GLN A 111 26.76 -8.68 4.98
CA GLN A 111 26.28 -10.04 5.22
C GLN A 111 24.90 -10.24 4.57
N ASN A 112 24.72 -11.39 3.89
CA ASN A 112 23.49 -11.68 3.19
C ASN A 112 22.32 -11.88 4.19
N ILE A 113 21.57 -10.81 4.42
CA ILE A 113 20.45 -10.79 5.38
C ILE A 113 19.36 -11.79 4.96
N LEU A 114 19.11 -11.92 3.65
CA LEU A 114 18.15 -12.88 3.11
C LEU A 114 18.56 -14.33 3.36
N ALA A 115 19.87 -14.64 3.34
CA ALA A 115 20.37 -15.98 3.66
C ALA A 115 20.20 -16.37 5.14
N ARG A 116 19.87 -15.42 6.03
CA ARG A 116 19.55 -15.68 7.44
C ARG A 116 18.07 -15.98 7.68
N MET A 117 17.19 -15.72 6.71
CA MET A 117 15.77 -16.03 6.85
C MET A 117 15.58 -17.54 7.00
N LYS A 118 14.94 -17.95 8.10
CA LYS A 118 14.62 -19.35 8.35
C LYS A 118 13.30 -19.70 7.68
N GLU A 119 13.07 -20.99 7.45
CA GLU A 119 11.78 -21.51 6.98
C GLU A 119 10.61 -21.06 7.88
N ALA A 120 10.84 -20.93 9.19
CA ALA A 120 9.87 -20.38 10.13
C ALA A 120 9.47 -18.92 9.83
N ASP A 121 10.39 -18.09 9.33
CA ASP A 121 10.12 -16.70 8.99
C ASP A 121 9.39 -16.58 7.65
N LEU A 122 9.64 -17.50 6.73
CA LEU A 122 8.89 -17.64 5.47
C LEU A 122 7.43 -18.06 5.72
N VAL A 123 7.21 -18.97 6.68
CA VAL A 123 5.86 -19.36 7.10
C VAL A 123 5.12 -18.18 7.73
N LYS A 124 5.78 -17.42 8.61
CA LYS A 124 5.20 -16.18 9.18
C LYS A 124 4.84 -15.18 8.09
N LEU A 125 5.74 -14.93 7.15
CA LEU A 125 5.49 -14.03 6.02
C LEU A 125 4.24 -14.47 5.25
N SER A 126 4.16 -15.76 4.89
CA SER A 126 2.98 -16.33 4.22
C SER A 126 1.69 -16.10 5.01
N THR A 127 1.71 -16.25 6.33
CA THR A 127 0.51 -15.96 7.15
C THR A 127 0.13 -14.48 7.15
N LEU A 128 1.12 -13.57 7.17
CA LEU A 128 0.87 -12.13 7.14
C LEU A 128 0.28 -11.64 5.81
N LEU A 129 0.63 -12.31 4.71
CA LEU A 129 0.10 -12.03 3.37
C LEU A 129 -1.33 -12.50 3.17
N GLU A 130 -1.70 -13.58 3.85
CA GLU A 130 -3.05 -14.15 3.77
C GLU A 130 -4.03 -13.51 4.76
N ASP A 131 -3.52 -12.87 5.81
CA ASP A 131 -4.34 -12.14 6.78
C ASP A 131 -4.79 -10.78 6.19
N ASP A 132 -6.07 -10.71 5.84
CA ASP A 132 -6.74 -9.51 5.32
C ASP A 132 -6.97 -8.44 6.38
N LYS A 133 -6.86 -8.76 7.67
CA LYS A 133 -7.06 -7.80 8.78
C LYS A 133 -5.83 -6.97 9.09
N ILE A 134 -4.67 -7.35 8.56
CA ILE A 134 -3.42 -6.62 8.78
C ILE A 134 -3.36 -5.48 7.78
N SER A 135 -3.30 -4.24 8.29
CA SER A 135 -3.10 -3.05 7.45
C SER A 135 -1.75 -3.06 6.76
N GLU A 136 -1.60 -2.25 5.72
CA GLU A 136 -0.37 -2.19 4.92
C GLU A 136 0.82 -1.67 5.74
N GLU A 137 0.59 -0.73 6.64
CA GLU A 137 1.61 -0.15 7.53
C GLU A 137 2.10 -1.20 8.54
N VAL A 138 1.17 -1.93 9.17
CA VAL A 138 1.51 -3.01 10.11
C VAL A 138 2.21 -4.16 9.38
N TYR A 139 1.83 -4.42 8.13
CA TYR A 139 2.51 -5.40 7.29
C TYR A 139 3.95 -4.99 7.03
N LEU A 140 4.21 -3.74 6.63
CA LEU A 140 5.55 -3.21 6.41
C LEU A 140 6.43 -3.30 7.65
N GLN A 141 5.93 -2.84 8.79
CA GLN A 141 6.69 -2.90 10.04
C GLN A 141 7.10 -4.34 10.41
N LYS A 142 6.18 -5.30 10.24
CA LYS A 142 6.46 -6.72 10.47
C LYS A 142 7.42 -7.27 9.42
N LEU A 143 7.29 -6.86 8.16
CA LEU A 143 8.15 -7.25 7.06
C LEU A 143 9.59 -6.76 7.31
N ASP A 144 9.79 -5.50 7.67
CA ASP A 144 11.10 -4.93 7.97
C ASP A 144 11.74 -5.61 9.18
N THR A 145 10.92 -5.96 10.19
CA THR A 145 11.37 -6.76 11.34
C THR A 145 11.84 -8.15 10.93
N LEU A 146 11.06 -8.84 10.09
CA LEU A 146 11.42 -10.17 9.57
C LEU A 146 12.65 -10.13 8.68
N LEU A 147 12.79 -9.07 7.89
CA LEU A 147 13.94 -8.85 7.01
C LEU A 147 15.14 -8.25 7.76
N GLY A 148 15.05 -7.94 9.06
CA GLY A 148 16.15 -7.40 9.85
C GLY A 148 16.62 -6.02 9.40
N VAL A 149 15.73 -5.26 8.75
CA VAL A 149 15.99 -3.96 8.11
C VAL A 149 15.76 -2.76 9.05
N VAL A 150 15.14 -3.00 10.21
CA VAL A 150 14.58 -2.02 11.17
C VAL A 150 15.54 -0.90 11.65
N ASN A 151 16.85 -1.03 11.45
CA ASN A 151 17.85 -0.08 11.97
C ASN A 151 18.81 0.51 10.92
N ASP A 152 18.50 0.42 9.63
CA ASP A 152 19.35 1.02 8.59
C ASP A 152 18.77 2.39 8.17
N PRO A 153 19.45 3.53 8.47
CA PRO A 153 18.98 4.88 8.12
C PRO A 153 18.75 5.10 6.61
N ALA A 154 19.30 4.22 5.77
CA ALA A 154 19.09 4.23 4.33
C ALA A 154 17.79 3.53 3.88
N TYR A 155 16.97 3.02 4.80
CA TYR A 155 15.69 2.34 4.54
C TYR A 155 14.45 3.16 4.89
N GLU A 156 14.61 4.45 5.19
CA GLU A 156 13.50 5.41 5.06
C GLU A 156 13.12 5.57 3.59
N SER A 157 12.55 4.51 2.99
CA SER A 157 11.86 4.62 1.72
C SER A 157 10.42 4.95 2.06
N SER A 158 10.08 6.24 1.92
CA SER A 158 8.84 6.71 1.33
C SER A 158 7.67 5.71 1.47
N ASP A 159 7.23 5.52 2.71
CA ASP A 159 5.80 5.40 2.96
C ASP A 159 5.16 6.55 2.20
N ILE A 160 3.99 6.32 1.58
CA ILE A 160 3.11 7.33 1.00
C ILE A 160 3.57 8.70 1.48
N GLY A 161 4.32 9.43 0.64
CA GLY A 161 5.04 10.62 1.10
C GLY A 161 4.05 11.57 1.80
N ASN A 162 4.51 12.54 2.58
CA ASN A 162 3.60 13.47 3.26
C ASN A 162 2.43 13.94 2.36
N GLU A 163 2.71 14.15 1.07
CA GLU A 163 1.76 14.37 -0.03
C GLU A 163 0.65 13.31 -0.17
N GLY A 164 0.97 12.02 -0.23
CA GLY A 164 -0.03 10.96 -0.32
C GLY A 164 -0.81 10.73 0.99
N MET A 165 -0.20 11.02 2.15
CA MET A 165 -0.85 10.92 3.46
C MET A 165 -1.85 12.07 3.62
N GLU A 166 -1.50 13.26 3.11
CA GLU A 166 -2.42 14.39 3.00
C GLU A 166 -3.56 14.10 2.03
N VAL A 167 -3.30 13.45 0.89
CA VAL A 167 -4.35 13.05 -0.06
C VAL A 167 -5.30 12.01 0.56
N LEU A 168 -4.77 10.98 1.22
CA LEU A 168 -5.60 9.99 1.94
C LEU A 168 -6.47 10.65 3.00
N LYS A 169 -5.89 11.51 3.83
CA LYS A 169 -6.63 12.25 4.85
C LYS A 169 -7.70 13.16 4.23
N THR A 170 -7.41 13.79 3.10
CA THR A 170 -8.39 14.62 2.37
C THR A 170 -9.52 13.76 1.81
N TRP A 171 -9.22 12.57 1.30
CA TRP A 171 -10.23 11.61 0.82
C TRP A 171 -11.09 11.07 1.96
N GLU A 172 -10.50 10.74 3.11
CA GLU A 172 -11.23 10.34 4.32
C GLU A 172 -12.18 11.46 4.80
N GLN A 173 -11.71 12.72 4.81
CA GLN A 173 -12.55 13.87 5.15
C GLN A 173 -13.68 14.12 4.13
N MET A 174 -13.46 13.80 2.86
CA MET A 174 -14.50 13.84 1.83
C MET A 174 -15.53 12.71 2.00
N ASP A 175 -15.07 11.50 2.35
CA ASP A 175 -15.93 10.33 2.57
C ASP A 175 -16.77 10.43 3.86
N GLU A 176 -16.24 11.11 4.89
CA GLU A 176 -16.98 11.48 6.11
C GLU A 176 -17.98 12.65 5.88
N GLY A 177 -17.92 13.30 4.71
CA GLY A 177 -18.82 14.38 4.31
C GLY A 177 -18.46 15.75 4.87
N GLU A 178 -17.22 15.93 5.35
CA GLU A 178 -16.72 17.22 5.84
C GLU A 178 -16.29 18.19 4.72
N LEU A 179 -16.08 17.68 3.49
CA LEU A 179 -15.64 18.46 2.33
C LEU A 179 -16.42 18.11 1.05
N GLU A 180 -16.90 19.12 0.32
CA GLU A 180 -17.40 18.92 -1.05
C GLU A 180 -16.24 18.73 -2.04
N PHE A 181 -16.46 17.94 -3.10
CA PHE A 181 -15.47 17.53 -4.10
C PHE A 181 -14.63 18.68 -4.70
N GLY A 182 -15.21 19.88 -4.81
CA GLY A 182 -14.53 21.07 -5.32
C GLY A 182 -13.62 21.78 -4.31
N GLU A 183 -13.86 21.61 -3.01
CA GLU A 183 -13.04 22.18 -1.93
C GLU A 183 -11.90 21.24 -1.55
N GLY A 184 -12.13 19.93 -1.50
CA GLY A 184 -11.08 18.93 -1.25
C GLY A 184 -9.95 18.95 -2.28
N LEU A 185 -10.28 19.11 -3.58
CA LEU A 185 -9.26 19.24 -4.64
C LEU A 185 -8.43 20.52 -4.51
N LYS A 186 -9.02 21.61 -4.02
CA LYS A 186 -8.30 22.89 -3.80
C LYS A 186 -7.45 22.84 -2.54
N GLU A 187 -7.87 22.13 -1.51
CA GLU A 187 -7.13 22.02 -0.26
C GLU A 187 -5.88 21.14 -0.42
N ALA A 188 -6.00 20.01 -1.14
CA ALA A 188 -4.85 19.15 -1.49
C ALA A 188 -3.79 19.91 -2.33
N VAL A 189 -4.22 20.67 -3.34
CA VAL A 189 -3.31 21.45 -4.21
C VAL A 189 -2.80 22.74 -3.53
N GLY A 190 -3.56 23.29 -2.58
CA GLY A 190 -3.22 24.51 -1.86
C GLY A 190 -2.10 24.33 -0.82
N ARG A 191 -2.04 23.15 -0.18
CA ARG A 191 -1.02 22.84 0.84
C ARG A 191 0.34 22.44 0.26
N GLU A 192 0.38 21.82 -0.94
CA GLU A 192 1.62 21.60 -1.69
C GLU A 192 2.43 22.90 -1.91
N LYS A 193 1.75 24.05 -2.08
CA LYS A 193 2.41 25.35 -2.26
C LYS A 193 2.91 25.99 -0.96
N ALA A 194 2.39 25.57 0.19
CA ALA A 194 2.79 26.10 1.49
C ALA A 194 3.99 25.35 2.11
N GLY A 195 4.22 24.08 1.71
CA GLY A 195 5.35 23.26 2.17
C GLY A 195 6.71 23.61 1.56
N GLY A 196 6.76 24.46 0.52
CA GLY A 196 7.99 24.79 -0.21
C GLY A 196 8.76 26.04 0.25
N GLN A 197 8.30 26.76 1.27
CA GLN A 197 9.00 27.94 1.79
C GLN A 197 8.88 28.04 3.31
N LYS A 198 9.75 27.32 4.04
CA LYS A 198 10.18 27.68 5.40
C LYS A 198 11.38 26.82 5.83
N GLU A 199 12.49 26.96 5.11
CA GLU A 199 13.81 26.71 5.68
C GLU A 199 14.68 27.96 5.49
N ALA A 200 15.54 28.19 6.49
CA ALA A 200 16.54 29.25 6.63
C ALA A 200 16.06 30.63 7.12
N LYS A 201 15.93 30.76 8.45
CA LYS A 201 16.84 31.66 9.19
C LYS A 201 16.95 31.26 10.67
N GLU A 202 18.08 30.64 11.00
CA GLU A 202 18.54 30.36 12.37
C GLU A 202 18.67 31.66 13.19
N PRO A 203 18.43 31.62 14.51
CA PRO A 203 18.91 32.64 15.42
C PRO A 203 20.28 32.22 16.00
N GLU A 204 21.36 32.83 15.52
CA GLU A 204 22.62 32.83 16.27
C GLU A 204 22.46 33.68 17.54
N LYS A 205 22.66 33.03 18.69
CA LYS A 205 22.97 33.66 19.95
C LYS A 205 24.50 33.81 20.01
N GLU A 206 24.99 35.03 20.19
CA GLU A 206 26.24 35.25 20.92
C GLU A 206 26.03 36.32 22.00
N ALA A 207 26.70 36.07 23.12
CA ALA A 207 26.53 36.67 24.43
C ALA A 207 27.75 37.52 24.80
N GLY A 208 27.56 38.45 25.74
CA GLY A 208 28.63 39.19 26.45
C GLY A 208 29.23 40.32 25.61
N ASP A 209 29.51 41.51 26.11
CA ASP A 209 29.78 41.98 27.46
C ASP A 209 29.28 43.43 27.58
N ALA A 210 28.72 43.78 28.74
CA ALA A 210 28.42 45.15 29.10
C ALA A 210 29.39 45.60 30.21
N GLU A 211 29.91 46.81 30.00
CA GLU A 211 30.58 47.72 30.94
C GLU A 211 32.08 47.50 31.30
N PRO A 212 32.79 48.55 31.78
CA PRO A 212 32.42 49.98 31.92
C PRO A 212 33.50 50.99 31.44
N ALA A 213 33.12 52.25 31.24
CA ALA A 213 33.80 53.46 31.75
C ALA A 213 33.02 54.73 31.36
#